data_AF-A0A6I7QWM5-F1
#
_entry.id   AF-A0A6I7QWM5-F1
#
_cell.length_a   1.000
_cell.length_b   1.000
_cell.length_c   1.000
_cell.angle_alpha   90.00
_cell.angle_beta   90.00
_cell.angle_gamma   90.00
#
_symmetry.space_group_name_H-M   'P 1'
#
loop_
_entity.id
_entity.type
_entity.pdbx_description
1 polymer ?
#
loop_
_entity_poly.entity_id
_entity_poly.type
_entity_poly.pdbx_seq_one_letter_code
_entity_poly.pdbx_strand_id
1 'polypeptide(L)'
;MGIILIALVLPAMGAAVAPVAAQSSLSAGMGVHFFQYDTTYLTVMNATYLHELTRGLELNIGGEFAIHTYDDEGSTEARFLIPANVGLNFSFPRHPATFVFGTGLTPVFAINPDDDRDFRFFMGPYAKAEVRLRVHPIMSWFVSAQQDLLVGGDDWISTGTRLATGINFSFEPYTP
;
A
#
# COMPACT_ATOMS: atom_id res chain seq x y z
N MET A 1 -40.93 -8.77 -26.61
CA MET A 1 -39.88 -9.74 -26.22
C MET A 1 -38.55 -9.03 -26.42
N GLY A 2 -37.94 -8.54 -25.35
CA GLY A 2 -36.94 -7.45 -25.42
C GLY A 2 -35.50 -7.93 -25.23
N ILE A 3 -34.63 -7.47 -26.11
CA ILE A 3 -33.17 -7.45 -25.99
C ILE A 3 -32.74 -6.06 -26.52
N ILE A 4 -31.56 -5.57 -26.11
CA ILE A 4 -31.01 -4.21 -26.32
C ILE A 4 -31.45 -3.20 -25.24
N LEU A 5 -30.72 -3.14 -24.12
CA LEU A 5 -30.32 -1.87 -23.47
C LEU A 5 -29.20 -2.07 -22.41
N ILE A 6 -27.97 -2.40 -22.83
CA ILE A 6 -26.76 -2.28 -21.97
C ILE A 6 -25.61 -1.72 -22.81
N ALA A 7 -25.59 -0.39 -23.03
CA ALA A 7 -24.45 0.36 -23.58
C ALA A 7 -24.66 1.89 -23.59
N LEU A 8 -25.10 2.53 -22.48
CA LEU A 8 -25.20 4.02 -22.45
C LEU A 8 -25.28 4.65 -21.03
N VAL A 9 -24.25 4.47 -20.20
CA VAL A 9 -24.02 5.33 -19.01
C VAL A 9 -22.54 5.75 -18.90
N LEU A 10 -22.06 6.36 -19.99
CA LEU A 10 -20.93 7.29 -20.11
C LEU A 10 -21.35 8.14 -21.33
N PRO A 11 -21.28 9.50 -21.35
CA PRO A 11 -20.41 10.37 -20.54
C PRO A 11 -21.06 11.69 -20.00
N ALA A 12 -20.78 12.10 -18.75
CA ALA A 12 -21.22 13.43 -18.25
C ALA A 12 -20.41 14.00 -17.06
N MET A 13 -19.08 14.01 -17.11
CA MET A 13 -18.28 14.94 -16.29
C MET A 13 -17.27 15.66 -17.18
N GLY A 14 -17.71 16.80 -17.71
CA GLY A 14 -16.90 17.62 -18.60
C GLY A 14 -15.98 18.60 -17.86
N ALA A 15 -14.82 18.82 -18.46
CA ALA A 15 -14.14 20.12 -18.54
C ALA A 15 -13.92 20.93 -17.25
N ALA A 16 -12.82 20.64 -16.53
CA ALA A 16 -11.87 21.65 -16.04
C ALA A 16 -10.59 21.01 -15.44
N VAL A 17 -9.91 20.13 -16.17
CA VAL A 17 -8.57 19.67 -15.77
C VAL A 17 -7.54 20.59 -16.42
N ALA A 18 -7.09 21.60 -15.68
CA ALA A 18 -5.85 22.29 -16.02
C ALA A 18 -4.70 21.26 -16.03
N PRO A 19 -3.67 21.40 -16.88
CA PRO A 19 -2.48 20.57 -16.80
C PRO A 19 -1.68 20.94 -15.56
N VAL A 20 -2.14 20.47 -14.40
CA VAL A 20 -1.25 20.20 -13.27
C VAL A 20 -0.29 19.12 -13.80
N ALA A 21 0.98 19.45 -13.92
CA ALA A 21 2.03 18.46 -14.12
C ALA A 21 2.09 17.62 -12.84
N ALA A 22 1.26 16.59 -12.80
CA ALA A 22 1.05 15.74 -11.64
C ALA A 22 2.27 14.84 -11.46
N GLN A 23 3.19 15.27 -10.59
CA GLN A 23 4.44 14.57 -10.36
C GLN A 23 4.12 13.16 -9.85
N SER A 24 4.65 12.17 -10.57
CA SER A 24 4.43 10.77 -10.27
C SER A 24 5.73 10.14 -9.77
N SER A 25 5.63 9.24 -8.79
CA SER A 25 6.79 8.51 -8.26
C SER A 25 6.44 7.05 -7.97
N LEU A 26 7.48 6.21 -7.95
CA LEU A 26 7.38 4.80 -7.64
C LEU A 26 8.25 4.50 -6.41
N SER A 27 7.60 4.06 -5.34
CA SER A 27 8.26 3.46 -4.18
C SER A 27 8.36 1.95 -4.36
N ALA A 28 9.55 1.40 -4.13
CA ALA A 28 9.80 -0.04 -4.06
C ALA A 28 10.66 -0.36 -2.84
N GLY A 29 10.36 -1.45 -2.14
CA GLY A 29 11.05 -1.78 -0.90
C GLY A 29 10.71 -3.16 -0.32
N MET A 30 11.11 -3.34 0.93
CA MET A 30 10.90 -4.56 1.71
C MET A 30 10.61 -4.19 3.17
N GLY A 31 10.15 -5.14 3.98
CA GLY A 31 9.72 -4.84 5.35
C GLY A 31 9.27 -6.05 6.14
N VAL A 32 8.57 -5.78 7.24
CA VAL A 32 7.91 -6.77 8.09
C VAL A 32 6.45 -6.39 8.31
N HIS A 33 5.59 -7.39 8.38
CA HIS A 33 4.17 -7.24 8.64
C HIS A 33 3.81 -8.10 9.86
N PHE A 34 3.59 -7.44 10.99
CA PHE A 34 3.02 -8.02 12.20
C PHE A 34 1.50 -8.10 12.01
N PHE A 35 1.04 -9.19 11.39
CA PHE A 35 -0.37 -9.42 11.11
C PHE A 35 -1.02 -10.03 12.36
N GLN A 36 -2.14 -9.45 12.82
CA GLN A 36 -2.88 -9.84 14.04
C GLN A 36 -2.06 -9.85 15.36
N TYR A 37 -0.78 -9.52 15.30
CA TYR A 37 0.24 -9.73 16.33
C TYR A 37 0.47 -11.21 16.73
N ASP A 38 -0.13 -12.17 16.01
CA ASP A 38 0.19 -13.60 16.14
C ASP A 38 1.38 -13.99 15.25
N THR A 39 1.43 -13.45 14.03
CA THR A 39 2.29 -13.92 12.95
C THR A 39 3.09 -12.77 12.37
N THR A 40 4.41 -12.95 12.30
CA THR A 40 5.31 -11.99 11.64
C THR A 40 5.65 -12.48 10.23
N TYR A 41 5.16 -11.78 9.22
CA TYR A 41 5.51 -12.03 7.81
C TYR A 41 6.68 -11.13 7.39
N LEU A 42 7.56 -11.65 6.56
CA LEU A 42 8.58 -10.89 5.85
C LEU A 42 7.99 -10.34 4.55
N THR A 43 7.82 -9.02 4.44
CA THR A 43 7.49 -8.37 3.16
C THR A 43 8.72 -8.39 2.26
N VAL A 44 8.77 -9.32 1.32
CA VAL A 44 9.87 -9.47 0.35
C VAL A 44 9.75 -8.49 -0.82
N MET A 45 8.54 -7.97 -1.08
CA MET A 45 8.29 -6.95 -2.09
C MET A 45 7.17 -6.01 -1.63
N ASN A 46 7.44 -4.72 -1.59
CA ASN A 46 6.45 -3.63 -1.61
C ASN A 46 6.66 -2.85 -2.92
N ALA A 47 5.56 -2.55 -3.62
CA ALA A 47 5.54 -1.62 -4.75
C ALA A 47 4.35 -0.66 -4.61
N THR A 48 4.62 0.64 -4.68
CA THR A 48 3.62 1.70 -4.46
C THR A 48 3.80 2.80 -5.51
N TYR A 49 2.77 3.02 -6.31
CA TYR A 49 2.64 4.15 -7.23
C TYR A 49 2.02 5.35 -6.49
N LEU A 50 2.66 6.51 -6.66
CA LEU A 50 2.28 7.78 -6.06
C LEU A 50 2.02 8.80 -7.17
N HIS A 51 0.91 9.51 -7.09
CA HIS A 51 0.51 10.51 -8.08
C HIS A 51 0.06 11.81 -7.39
N GLU A 52 0.79 12.90 -7.60
CA GLU A 52 0.47 14.19 -6.98
C GLU A 52 -0.85 14.76 -7.54
N LEU A 53 -1.89 14.83 -6.69
CA LEU A 53 -3.18 15.43 -7.03
C LEU A 53 -3.12 16.95 -6.91
N THR A 54 -2.39 17.44 -5.91
CA THR A 54 -2.05 18.86 -5.71
C THR A 54 -0.86 18.96 -4.76
N ARG A 55 -0.30 20.16 -4.59
CA ARG A 55 0.88 20.39 -3.75
C ARG A 55 0.69 19.83 -2.35
N GLY A 56 1.48 18.82 -2.00
CA GLY A 56 1.45 18.18 -0.68
C GLY A 56 0.35 17.11 -0.50
N LEU A 57 -0.33 16.70 -1.58
CA LEU A 57 -1.35 15.65 -1.56
C LEU A 57 -1.14 14.66 -2.72
N GLU A 58 -0.80 13.42 -2.39
CA GLU A 58 -0.55 12.34 -3.34
C GLU A 58 -1.67 11.29 -3.23
N LEU A 59 -2.20 10.84 -4.37
CA LEU A 59 -2.91 9.57 -4.47
C LEU A 59 -1.89 8.44 -4.27
N ASN A 60 -2.24 7.49 -3.40
CA ASN A 60 -1.41 6.35 -3.03
C ASN A 60 -2.09 5.06 -3.50
N ILE A 61 -1.43 4.29 -4.38
CA ILE A 61 -1.90 2.97 -4.84
C ILE A 61 -0.71 2.00 -4.78
N GLY A 62 -0.82 0.92 -4.01
CA GLY A 62 0.27 -0.04 -3.88
C GLY A 62 -0.18 -1.44 -3.52
N GLY A 63 0.80 -2.32 -3.43
CA GLY A 63 0.65 -3.69 -2.99
C GLY A 63 1.95 -4.28 -2.48
N GLU A 64 1.82 -5.32 -1.67
CA GLU A 64 2.94 -6.06 -1.13
C GLU A 64 2.74 -7.57 -1.32
N PHE A 65 3.86 -8.29 -1.29
CA PHE A 65 3.89 -9.73 -1.15
C PHE A 65 4.75 -10.06 0.07
N ALA A 66 4.15 -10.69 1.07
CA ALA A 66 4.80 -11.08 2.30
C ALA A 66 4.65 -12.59 2.55
N ILE A 67 5.66 -13.19 3.16
CA ILE A 67 5.77 -14.64 3.39
C ILE A 67 6.13 -14.91 4.85
N HIS A 68 5.53 -15.96 5.41
CA HIS A 68 5.92 -16.57 6.67
C HIS A 68 6.16 -18.06 6.44
N THR A 69 7.19 -18.63 7.05
CA THR A 69 7.53 -20.06 6.92
C THR A 69 7.70 -20.69 8.29
N TYR A 70 7.11 -21.86 8.49
CA TYR A 70 7.22 -22.65 9.71
C TYR A 70 7.53 -24.11 9.36
N ASP A 71 7.98 -24.86 10.37
CA ASP A 71 8.26 -26.30 10.28
C ASP A 71 7.12 -27.02 11.00
N ASP A 72 6.39 -27.88 10.28
CA ASP A 72 5.38 -28.76 10.82
C ASP A 72 5.71 -30.22 10.46
N GLU A 73 5.86 -31.06 11.48
CA GLU A 73 6.27 -32.47 11.41
C GLU A 73 7.46 -32.80 10.46
N GLY A 74 8.36 -31.83 10.21
CA GLY A 74 9.51 -31.97 9.30
C GLY A 74 9.24 -31.55 7.85
N SER A 75 8.08 -30.93 7.59
CA SER A 75 7.72 -30.25 6.35
C SER A 75 7.80 -28.73 6.54
N THR A 76 8.47 -28.03 5.62
CA THR A 76 8.47 -26.55 5.64
C THR A 76 7.26 -26.03 4.89
N GLU A 77 6.33 -25.43 5.62
CA GLU A 77 5.13 -24.82 5.05
C GLU A 77 5.28 -23.30 4.90
N ALA A 78 4.50 -22.71 4.00
CA ALA A 78 4.53 -21.28 3.68
C ALA A 78 3.12 -20.67 3.71
N ARG A 79 2.96 -19.63 4.53
CA ARG A 79 1.78 -18.75 4.57
C ARG A 79 2.10 -17.49 3.77
N PHE A 80 1.15 -17.03 2.95
CA PHE A 80 1.31 -15.83 2.13
C PHE A 80 0.32 -14.76 2.51
N LEU A 81 0.77 -13.51 2.51
CA LEU A 81 -0.03 -12.34 2.83
C LEU A 81 0.17 -11.28 1.75
N ILE A 82 -0.91 -10.94 1.05
CA ILE A 82 -0.92 -10.02 -0.09
C ILE A 82 -1.84 -8.83 0.27
N PRO A 83 -1.33 -7.81 0.97
CA PRO A 83 -2.05 -6.57 1.18
C PRO A 83 -1.92 -5.68 -0.06
N ALA A 84 -3.03 -5.07 -0.48
CA ALA A 84 -3.03 -3.91 -1.38
C ALA A 84 -3.51 -2.68 -0.62
N ASN A 85 -3.09 -1.48 -1.01
CA ASN A 85 -3.51 -0.23 -0.38
C ASN A 85 -3.93 0.81 -1.41
N VAL A 86 -5.02 1.53 -1.11
CA VAL A 86 -5.47 2.71 -1.85
C VAL A 86 -5.79 3.82 -0.86
N GLY A 87 -5.32 5.04 -1.11
CA GLY A 87 -5.54 6.15 -0.18
C GLY A 87 -4.90 7.46 -0.60
N LEU A 88 -4.72 8.34 0.37
CA LEU A 88 -4.12 9.66 0.21
C LEU A 88 -2.92 9.80 1.15
N ASN A 89 -1.82 10.36 0.66
CA ASN A 89 -0.67 10.77 1.44
C ASN A 89 -0.57 12.30 1.47
N PHE A 90 -0.47 12.88 2.66
CA PHE A 90 -0.19 14.28 2.91
C PHE A 90 1.31 14.45 3.13
N SER A 91 2.00 15.21 2.27
CA SER A 91 3.46 15.36 2.31
C SER A 91 3.90 16.75 2.79
N PHE A 92 4.84 16.76 3.74
CA PHE A 92 5.35 17.91 4.45
C PHE A 92 6.87 18.04 4.23
N PRO A 93 7.31 18.68 3.12
CA PRO A 93 8.72 18.78 2.75
C PRO A 93 9.52 19.66 3.74
N ARG A 94 10.68 19.15 4.17
CA ARG A 94 11.59 19.74 5.17
C ARG A 94 13.04 19.36 4.83
N HIS A 95 13.65 20.05 3.86
CA HIS A 95 14.95 19.68 3.29
C HIS A 95 16.01 19.29 4.35
N PRO A 96 16.67 18.13 4.25
CA PRO A 96 16.63 17.14 3.15
C PRO A 96 15.53 16.05 3.27
N ALA A 97 14.69 16.11 4.30
CA ALA A 97 13.62 15.15 4.54
C ALA A 97 12.26 15.60 3.93
N THR A 98 11.33 14.66 3.78
CA THR A 98 9.90 14.90 3.62
C THR A 98 9.17 13.97 4.57
N PHE A 99 8.37 14.53 5.47
CA PHE A 99 7.48 13.76 6.33
C PHE A 99 6.16 13.51 5.61
N VAL A 100 5.59 12.34 5.74
CA VAL A 100 4.37 11.93 5.05
C VAL A 100 3.43 11.28 6.04
N PHE A 101 2.17 11.71 6.04
CA PHE A 101 1.07 11.04 6.75
C PHE A 101 0.08 10.51 5.72
N GLY A 102 -0.20 9.20 5.74
CA GLY A 102 -1.09 8.53 4.80
C GLY A 102 -2.32 7.94 5.49
N THR A 103 -3.43 7.87 4.77
CA THR A 103 -4.63 7.14 5.20
C THR A 103 -5.43 6.66 4.01
N GLY A 104 -6.20 5.58 4.18
CA GLY A 104 -6.99 4.97 3.11
C GLY A 104 -7.54 3.62 3.52
N LEU A 105 -7.75 2.74 2.55
CA LEU A 105 -8.21 1.37 2.73
C LEU A 105 -7.12 0.36 2.34
N THR A 106 -7.00 -0.71 3.12
CA THR A 106 -6.14 -1.86 2.86
C THR A 106 -6.98 -3.13 2.79
N PRO A 107 -7.34 -3.65 1.60
CA PRO A 107 -7.67 -5.06 1.43
C PRO A 107 -6.43 -5.95 1.65
N VAL A 108 -6.61 -7.08 2.34
CA VAL A 108 -5.57 -8.08 2.61
C VAL A 108 -6.08 -9.47 2.25
N PHE A 109 -5.31 -10.18 1.43
CA PHE A 109 -5.54 -11.56 1.09
C PHE A 109 -4.53 -12.45 1.84
N ALA A 110 -5.02 -13.31 2.74
CA ALA A 110 -4.21 -14.30 3.44
C ALA A 110 -4.46 -15.68 2.83
N ILE A 111 -3.39 -16.41 2.51
CA ILE A 111 -3.41 -17.73 1.86
C ILE A 111 -2.69 -18.72 2.75
N ASN A 112 -3.31 -19.88 2.97
CA ASN A 112 -2.90 -20.93 3.92
C ASN A 112 -2.74 -20.39 5.35
N PRO A 113 -3.82 -19.91 6.00
CA PRO A 113 -3.73 -19.37 7.33
C PRO A 113 -3.49 -20.47 8.36
N ASP A 114 -4.28 -21.55 8.44
CA ASP A 114 -4.06 -22.65 9.42
C ASP A 114 -4.64 -24.04 9.03
N ASP A 115 -5.38 -24.17 7.92
CA ASP A 115 -5.98 -25.46 7.50
C ASP A 115 -6.22 -25.51 5.98
N ASP A 116 -6.47 -26.71 5.45
CA ASP A 116 -6.15 -27.21 4.09
C ASP A 116 -6.78 -26.47 2.88
N ARG A 117 -7.58 -25.39 3.05
CA ARG A 117 -8.23 -24.64 1.94
C ARG A 117 -8.47 -23.13 2.12
N ASP A 118 -8.29 -22.55 3.30
CA ASP A 118 -9.00 -21.29 3.60
C ASP A 118 -8.25 -20.00 3.25
N PHE A 119 -8.39 -19.56 2.01
CA PHE A 119 -8.21 -18.15 1.65
C PHE A 119 -9.06 -17.25 2.58
N ARG A 120 -8.42 -16.40 3.38
CA ARG A 120 -9.08 -15.41 4.24
C ARG A 120 -8.93 -14.01 3.65
N PHE A 121 -10.03 -13.25 3.62
CA PHE A 121 -10.06 -11.87 3.17
C PHE A 121 -10.34 -10.92 4.33
N PHE A 122 -9.58 -9.84 4.39
CA PHE A 122 -9.75 -8.77 5.35
C PHE A 122 -9.76 -7.42 4.62
N MET A 123 -10.50 -6.44 5.13
CA MET A 123 -10.41 -5.06 4.67
C MET A 123 -10.60 -4.11 5.83
N GLY A 124 -9.90 -2.98 5.83
CA GLY A 124 -10.30 -1.85 6.66
C GLY A 124 -9.42 -0.63 6.48
N PRO A 125 -9.61 0.41 7.31
CA PRO A 125 -8.84 1.63 7.23
C PRO A 125 -7.40 1.44 7.71
N TYR A 126 -6.50 2.25 7.15
CA TYR A 126 -5.12 2.37 7.63
C TYR A 126 -4.73 3.81 7.96
N ALA A 127 -3.73 3.93 8.82
CA ALA A 127 -2.97 5.15 9.03
C ALA A 127 -1.47 4.84 8.86
N LYS A 128 -0.76 5.68 8.10
CA LYS A 128 0.66 5.52 7.76
C LYS A 128 1.44 6.76 8.17
N ALA A 129 2.62 6.59 8.75
CA ALA A 129 3.64 7.61 8.90
C ALA A 129 4.88 7.18 8.09
N GLU A 130 5.47 8.10 7.34
CA GLU A 130 6.61 7.80 6.46
C GLU A 130 7.57 8.99 6.41
N VAL A 131 8.86 8.71 6.36
CA VAL A 131 9.93 9.70 6.20
C VAL A 131 10.70 9.35 4.94
N ARG A 132 10.74 10.29 3.99
CA ARG A 132 11.55 10.21 2.77
C ARG A 132 12.78 11.09 2.94
N LEU A 133 13.97 10.53 2.95
CA LEU A 133 15.25 11.24 2.97
C LEU A 133 15.82 11.32 1.56
N ARG A 134 16.01 12.53 1.04
CA ARG A 134 16.53 12.75 -0.31
C ARG A 134 18.01 12.36 -0.37
N VAL A 135 18.34 11.38 -1.21
CA VAL A 135 19.72 10.92 -1.46
C VAL A 135 20.23 11.42 -2.82
N HIS A 136 19.33 11.62 -3.78
CA HIS A 136 19.62 12.14 -5.13
C HIS A 136 18.43 13.00 -5.62
N PRO A 137 18.58 13.91 -6.62
CA PRO A 137 17.47 14.73 -7.13
C PRO A 137 16.22 13.98 -7.61
N ILE A 138 16.33 12.69 -7.95
CA ILE A 138 15.22 11.79 -8.31
C ILE A 138 15.03 10.61 -7.34
N MET A 139 15.83 10.48 -6.28
CA MET A 139 15.86 9.29 -5.43
C MET A 139 15.82 9.68 -3.95
N SER A 140 14.84 9.14 -3.22
CA SER A 140 14.79 9.23 -1.76
C SER A 140 14.80 7.84 -1.16
N TRP A 141 15.59 7.64 -0.10
CA TRP A 141 15.40 6.49 0.78
C TRP A 141 14.17 6.76 1.65
N PHE A 142 13.30 5.78 1.85
CA PHE A 142 12.14 5.91 2.74
C PHE A 142 12.17 4.89 3.86
N VAL A 143 11.59 5.28 4.99
CA VAL A 143 11.15 4.38 6.07
C VAL A 143 9.69 4.70 6.37
N SER A 144 8.85 3.69 6.47
CA SER A 144 7.42 3.84 6.79
C SER A 144 6.98 2.88 7.90
N ALA A 145 5.98 3.34 8.66
CA ALA A 145 5.23 2.57 9.62
C ALA A 145 3.73 2.75 9.30
N GLN A 146 3.00 1.66 9.13
CA GLN A 146 1.56 1.66 8.87
C GLN A 146 0.86 0.82 9.94
N GLN A 147 -0.24 1.34 10.47
CA GLN A 147 -1.18 0.62 11.31
C GLN A 147 -2.45 0.36 10.51
N ASP A 148 -2.84 -0.90 10.41
CA ASP A 148 -4.08 -1.36 9.80
C ASP A 148 -5.09 -1.73 10.90
N LEU A 149 -6.35 -1.31 10.74
CA LEU A 149 -7.50 -1.85 11.46
C LEU A 149 -8.33 -2.61 10.42
N LEU A 150 -8.45 -3.92 10.58
CA LEU A 150 -8.97 -4.84 9.57
C LEU A 150 -10.22 -5.54 10.08
N VAL A 151 -11.15 -5.83 9.17
CA VAL A 151 -12.39 -6.56 9.42
C VAL A 151 -12.51 -7.66 8.37
N GLY A 152 -12.74 -8.90 8.82
CA GLY A 152 -12.84 -10.08 7.96
C GLY A 152 -12.18 -11.31 8.60
N GLY A 153 -12.24 -12.47 7.94
CA GLY A 153 -11.81 -13.74 8.54
C GLY A 153 -12.73 -14.19 9.68
N ASP A 154 -12.21 -15.08 10.54
CA ASP A 154 -12.95 -15.63 11.69
C ASP A 154 -13.00 -14.63 12.87
N ASP A 155 -11.92 -13.88 13.08
CA ASP A 155 -11.84 -12.77 14.02
C ASP A 155 -12.35 -11.48 13.39
N TRP A 156 -13.57 -11.08 13.77
CA TRP A 156 -14.27 -9.91 13.20
C TRP A 156 -13.49 -8.58 13.26
N ILE A 157 -12.51 -8.44 14.15
CA ILE A 157 -11.64 -7.27 14.25
C ILE A 157 -10.19 -7.76 14.41
N SER A 158 -9.41 -7.55 13.36
CA SER A 158 -7.98 -7.80 13.32
C SER A 158 -7.22 -6.47 13.27
N THR A 159 -5.96 -6.43 13.71
CA THR A 159 -5.11 -5.26 13.52
C THR A 159 -3.69 -5.69 13.17
N GLY A 160 -2.95 -4.84 12.48
CA GLY A 160 -1.57 -5.15 12.12
C GLY A 160 -0.70 -3.92 12.03
N THR A 161 0.60 -4.11 12.27
CA THR A 161 1.62 -3.09 12.05
C THR A 161 2.54 -3.56 10.94
N ARG A 162 2.79 -2.68 9.96
CA ARG A 162 3.79 -2.89 8.91
C ARG A 162 4.90 -1.86 9.06
N LEU A 163 6.13 -2.32 8.97
CA LEU A 163 7.32 -1.48 8.91
C LEU A 163 8.03 -1.78 7.59
N ALA A 164 8.25 -0.76 6.76
CA ALA A 164 8.91 -0.94 5.48
C ALA A 164 10.03 0.08 5.27
N THR A 165 11.01 -0.30 4.44
CA THR A 165 12.14 0.52 4.02
C THR A 165 12.42 0.27 2.55
N GLY A 166 12.81 1.30 1.82
CA GLY A 166 13.03 1.17 0.39
C GLY A 166 13.42 2.47 -0.29
N ILE A 167 13.29 2.50 -1.61
CA ILE A 167 13.62 3.64 -2.44
C ILE A 167 12.37 4.18 -3.13
N ASN A 168 12.16 5.49 -3.03
CA ASN A 168 11.19 6.22 -3.84
C ASN A 168 11.89 6.95 -4.99
N PHE A 169 11.54 6.58 -6.22
CA PHE A 169 12.01 7.19 -7.46
C PHE A 169 10.98 8.19 -7.97
N SER A 170 11.35 9.47 -8.03
CA SER A 170 10.58 10.50 -8.72
C SER A 170 10.84 10.44 -10.22
N PHE A 171 9.79 10.46 -11.03
CA PHE A 171 9.94 10.52 -12.50
C PHE A 171 10.31 11.93 -12.99
N GLU A 172 10.15 12.95 -12.15
CA GLU A 172 10.64 14.32 -12.40
C GLU A 172 11.77 14.68 -11.43
N PRO A 173 12.89 15.27 -11.90
CA PRO A 173 13.92 15.80 -11.03
C PRO A 173 13.38 16.95 -10.18
N TYR A 174 13.68 16.95 -8.88
CA TYR A 174 13.36 18.11 -8.05
C TYR A 174 14.23 19.31 -8.45
N THR A 175 13.63 20.32 -9.08
CA THR A 175 14.22 21.65 -9.21
C THR A 175 14.01 22.44 -7.91
N PRO A 176 15.08 22.99 -7.30
CA PRO A 176 15.00 23.81 -6.08
C PRO A 176 14.40 25.20 -6.33
#